data_AF-A0A8I3MV29-F1
#
_entry.id   AF-A0A8I3MV29-F1
#
_cell.length_a   1.000
_cell.length_b   1.000
_cell.length_c   1.000
_cell.angle_alpha   90.00
_cell.angle_beta   90.00
_cell.angle_gamma   90.00
#
_symmetry.space_group_name_H-M   'P 1'
#
loop_
_entity.id
_entity.type
_entity.pdbx_description
1 polymer ?
#
loop_
_entity_poly.entity_id
_entity_poly.type
_entity_poly.pdbx_seq_one_letter_code
_entity_poly.pdbx_strand_id
1 'polypeptide(L)'
;MVRMNVLADALKSINNAEKRGKRQVLIRPCSKVIVRFLTVMMKHGYIGEFEIIDDHRAGKIVVNLTGRLNKCGVISPRFDVQLKDLEKWQNNLLPSRQFG
;
A
#
# COMPACT_ATOMS: atom_id res chain seq x y z
N MET A 1 -15.27 6.19 15.95
CA MET A 1 -14.97 4.99 15.14
C MET A 1 -13.49 4.67 15.28
N VAL A 2 -13.13 3.47 15.75
CA VAL A 2 -11.73 3.11 16.08
C VAL A 2 -11.00 2.63 14.83
N ARG A 3 -9.75 3.08 14.61
CA ARG A 3 -8.90 2.58 13.51
C ARG A 3 -8.24 1.28 13.92
N MET A 4 -8.64 0.17 13.28
CA MET A 4 -8.12 -1.16 13.58
C MET A 4 -6.83 -1.48 12.81
N ASN A 5 -6.72 -1.06 11.54
CA ASN A 5 -5.57 -1.36 10.70
C ASN A 5 -5.19 -0.18 9.80
N VAL A 6 -4.21 0.60 10.27
CA VAL A 6 -3.73 1.80 9.59
C VAL A 6 -3.17 1.53 8.18
N LEU A 7 -2.63 0.34 7.93
CA LEU A 7 -2.12 -0.04 6.61
C LEU A 7 -3.28 -0.30 5.64
N ALA A 8 -4.36 -0.92 6.10
CA ALA A 8 -5.54 -1.19 5.28
C ALA A 8 -6.21 0.12 4.84
N ASP A 9 -6.33 1.08 5.77
CA ASP A 9 -6.89 2.40 5.48
C ASP A 9 -6.02 3.17 4.47
N ALA A 10 -4.69 3.09 4.61
CA ALA A 10 -3.73 3.71 3.70
C ALA A 10 -3.82 3.14 2.27
N LEU A 11 -3.75 1.81 2.13
CA LEU A 11 -3.81 1.15 0.81
C LEU A 11 -5.18 1.33 0.15
N LYS A 12 -6.26 1.31 0.92
CA LYS A 12 -7.61 1.61 0.40
C LYS A 12 -7.69 3.04 -0.15
N SER A 13 -7.09 4.00 0.55
CA SER A 13 -7.05 5.40 0.10
C SER A 13 -6.25 5.57 -1.19
N ILE A 14 -5.10 4.88 -1.32
CA ILE A 14 -4.29 4.85 -2.55
C ILE A 14 -5.08 4.26 -3.72
N ASN A 15 -5.66 3.07 -3.53
CA ASN A 15 -6.41 2.38 -4.58
C ASN A 15 -7.60 3.21 -5.07
N ASN A 16 -8.32 3.85 -4.15
CA ASN A 16 -9.44 4.72 -4.50
C ASN A 16 -8.99 6.01 -5.19
N ALA A 17 -7.83 6.56 -4.82
CA ALA A 17 -7.28 7.74 -5.47
C ALA A 17 -6.85 7.42 -6.91
N GLU A 18 -6.21 6.26 -7.13
CA GLU A 18 -5.80 5.85 -8.47
C GLU A 18 -6.96 5.52 -9.39
N LYS A 19 -7.95 4.79 -8.89
CA LYS A 19 -9.18 4.54 -9.67
C LYS A 19 -9.91 5.83 -10.06
N ARG A 20 -9.71 6.91 -9.33
CA ARG A 20 -10.25 8.24 -9.64
C ARG A 20 -9.31 9.10 -10.49
N GLY A 21 -8.14 8.61 -10.87
CA GLY A 21 -7.15 9.35 -11.65
C GLY A 21 -6.52 10.54 -10.92
N LYS A 22 -6.46 10.50 -9.57
CA LYS A 22 -5.79 11.56 -8.81
C LYS A 22 -4.28 11.44 -8.93
N ARG A 23 -3.58 12.57 -9.09
CA ARG A 23 -2.11 12.60 -9.18
C ARG A 23 -1.38 12.40 -7.84
N GLN A 24 -2.07 12.63 -6.73
CA GLN A 24 -1.49 12.55 -5.39
C GLN A 24 -2.54 12.12 -4.36
N VAL A 25 -2.07 11.44 -3.32
CA VAL A 25 -2.89 11.02 -2.19
C VAL A 25 -2.21 11.36 -0.87
N LEU A 26 -3.01 11.86 0.07
CA LEU A 26 -2.58 12.18 1.42
C LEU A 26 -3.04 11.08 2.38
N ILE A 27 -2.11 10.49 3.11
CA ILE A 27 -2.34 9.39 4.05
C ILE A 27 -2.08 9.86 5.48
N ARG A 28 -2.99 9.53 6.40
CA ARG A 28 -2.88 9.79 7.84
C ARG A 28 -3.49 8.61 8.62
N PRO A 29 -2.80 8.01 9.60
CA PRO A 29 -1.53 8.44 10.22
C PRO A 29 -0.30 7.88 9.49
N CYS A 30 0.88 8.48 9.73
CA CYS A 30 2.16 7.92 9.31
C CYS A 30 2.57 6.77 10.26
N SER A 31 3.06 5.66 9.71
CA SER A 31 3.63 4.57 10.50
C SER A 31 4.85 3.98 9.80
N LYS A 32 5.80 3.44 10.57
CA LYS A 32 7.01 2.81 10.03
C LYS A 32 6.69 1.68 9.04
N VAL A 33 5.60 0.95 9.26
CA VAL A 33 5.14 -0.13 8.37
C VAL A 33 4.65 0.44 7.04
N ILE A 34 3.86 1.51 7.05
CA ILE A 34 3.39 2.17 5.82
C ILE A 34 4.58 2.71 5.02
N VAL A 35 5.53 3.38 5.69
CA VAL A 35 6.73 3.90 5.01
C VAL A 35 7.53 2.79 4.36
N ARG A 36 7.82 1.69 5.08
CA ARG A 36 8.54 0.54 4.50
C ARG A 36 7.78 -0.09 3.33
N PHE A 37 6.46 -0.18 3.41
CA PHE A 37 5.63 -0.73 2.34
C PHE A 37 5.67 0.16 1.09
N LEU A 38 5.56 1.49 1.26
CA LEU A 38 5.65 2.46 0.17
C LEU A 38 7.05 2.45 -0.46
N THR A 39 8.14 2.30 0.31
CA THR A 39 9.49 2.16 -0.25
C THR A 39 9.60 0.95 -1.18
N VAL A 40 8.99 -0.19 -0.84
CA VAL A 40 8.96 -1.37 -1.72
C VAL A 40 8.14 -1.08 -2.98
N MET A 41 6.96 -0.47 -2.85
CA MET A 41 6.12 -0.11 -4.00
C MET A 41 6.83 0.86 -4.96
N MET A 42 7.58 1.82 -4.43
CA MET A 42 8.39 2.77 -5.21
C MET A 42 9.54 2.06 -5.93
N LYS A 43 10.23 1.13 -5.26
CA LYS A 43 11.31 0.33 -5.87
C LYS A 43 10.82 -0.48 -7.07
N HIS A 44 9.61 -1.02 -7.01
CA HIS A 44 8.99 -1.76 -8.12
C HIS A 44 8.28 -0.85 -9.14
N GLY A 45 8.29 0.48 -8.94
CA GLY A 45 7.76 1.45 -9.90
C GLY A 45 6.23 1.51 -9.97
N TYR A 46 5.52 1.06 -8.94
CA TYR A 46 4.05 1.15 -8.84
C TYR A 46 3.58 2.56 -8.43
N ILE A 47 4.36 3.24 -7.61
CA ILE A 47 4.11 4.62 -7.15
C ILE A 47 5.34 5.48 -7.47
N GLY A 48 5.12 6.80 -7.50
CA GLY A 48 6.21 7.77 -7.60
C GLY A 48 6.86 8.02 -6.23
N GLU A 49 7.53 9.17 -6.14
CA GLU A 49 8.10 9.66 -4.89
C GLU A 49 7.01 9.92 -3.85
N PHE A 50 7.38 9.77 -2.58
CA PHE A 50 6.51 10.11 -1.46
C PHE A 50 7.27 10.92 -0.42
N GLU A 51 6.55 11.84 0.21
CA GLU A 51 7.10 12.75 1.22
C GLU A 51 6.42 12.51 2.56
N ILE A 52 7.21 12.56 3.63
CA ILE A 52 6.71 12.48 5.00
C ILE A 52 6.69 13.90 5.57
N ILE A 53 5.51 14.35 5.96
CA ILE A 53 5.28 15.65 6.58
C ILE A 53 5.06 15.43 8.07
N ASP A 54 5.89 16.06 8.89
CA ASP A 54 5.72 16.07 10.34
C ASP A 54 4.70 17.13 10.76
N ASP A 55 3.63 16.70 11.42
CA ASP A 55 2.59 17.56 11.98
C ASP A 55 2.64 17.66 13.50
N HIS A 56 3.76 17.23 14.11
CA HIS A 56 3.95 17.09 15.57
C HIS A 56 2.87 16.22 16.24
N ARG A 57 2.15 15.41 15.46
CA ARG A 57 1.11 14.49 15.94
C ARG A 57 1.42 13.07 15.47
N ALA A 58 0.78 12.65 14.38
CA ALA A 58 0.87 11.28 13.87
C ALA A 58 1.55 11.23 12.49
N GLY A 59 2.05 12.36 11.99
CA GLY A 59 2.65 12.50 10.68
C GLY A 59 1.65 12.30 9.55
N LYS A 60 2.05 12.75 8.37
CA LYS A 60 1.28 12.64 7.14
C LYS A 60 2.20 12.18 6.03
N ILE A 61 1.67 11.44 5.08
CA ILE A 61 2.44 11.00 3.91
C ILE A 61 1.72 11.49 2.67
N VAL A 62 2.44 12.20 1.80
CA VAL A 62 1.96 12.55 0.45
C VAL A 62 2.61 11.57 -0.52
N VAL A 63 1.80 10.82 -1.26
CA VAL A 63 2.27 9.84 -2.24
C VAL A 63 1.90 10.32 -3.63
N ASN A 64 2.89 10.40 -4.52
CA ASN A 64 2.66 10.69 -5.93
C ASN A 64 2.25 9.42 -6.68
N LEU A 65 1.19 9.57 -7.46
CA LEU A 65 0.51 8.50 -8.17
C LEU A 65 0.83 8.60 -9.66
N THR A 66 1.21 7.46 -10.25
CA THR A 66 1.68 7.39 -11.65
C THR A 66 0.64 6.76 -12.58
N GLY A 67 -0.48 6.25 -12.04
CA GLY A 67 -1.51 5.54 -12.81
C GLY A 67 -1.16 4.09 -13.16
N ARG A 68 -0.03 3.55 -12.68
CA ARG A 68 0.39 2.16 -12.93
C ARG A 68 -0.25 1.13 -12.01
N LEU A 69 -0.90 1.57 -10.93
CA LEU A 69 -1.46 0.70 -9.91
C LEU A 69 -2.86 0.22 -10.28
N ASN A 70 -3.03 -1.10 -10.44
CA ASN A 70 -4.33 -1.73 -10.72
C ASN A 70 -5.17 -1.92 -9.44
N LYS A 71 -4.57 -2.55 -8.42
CA LYS A 71 -5.20 -2.82 -7.13
C LYS A 71 -4.11 -3.01 -6.07
N CYS A 72 -4.32 -2.42 -4.90
CA CYS A 72 -3.55 -2.73 -3.69
C CYS A 72 -4.50 -2.95 -2.51
N GLY A 73 -4.05 -3.75 -1.54
CA GLY A 73 -4.85 -4.12 -0.38
C GLY A 73 -4.01 -4.86 0.66
N VAL A 74 -4.59 -5.03 1.85
CA VAL A 74 -3.97 -5.77 2.96
C VAL A 74 -4.71 -7.09 3.15
N ILE A 75 -3.96 -8.15 3.44
CA ILE A 75 -4.51 -9.44 3.86
C ILE A 75 -4.71 -9.40 5.37
N SER A 76 -5.93 -9.71 5.81
CA SER A 76 -6.32 -9.71 7.23
C SER A 76 -7.14 -10.97 7.54
N PRO A 77 -6.82 -11.75 8.58
CA PRO A 77 -5.65 -11.65 9.47
C PRO A 77 -4.30 -11.81 8.73
N ARG A 78 -3.19 -11.44 9.37
CA ARG A 78 -1.85 -11.68 8.85
C ARG A 78 -1.48 -13.13 9.16
N PHE A 79 -1.68 -14.01 8.17
CA PHE A 79 -1.39 -15.44 8.31
C PHE A 79 0.13 -15.68 8.32
N ASP A 80 0.56 -16.65 9.13
CA ASP A 80 1.92 -17.19 9.04
C ASP A 80 2.01 -18.08 7.79
N VAL A 81 3.00 -17.82 6.93
CA VAL A 81 3.16 -18.50 5.64
C VAL A 81 4.48 -19.26 5.62
N GLN A 82 4.42 -20.57 5.40
CA GLN A 82 5.61 -21.40 5.19
C GLN A 82 6.05 -21.33 3.72
N LEU A 83 7.33 -21.62 3.44
CA LEU A 83 7.88 -21.60 2.08
C LEU A 83 7.10 -22.47 1.10
N LYS A 84 6.59 -23.62 1.56
CA LYS A 84 5.78 -24.56 0.76
C LYS A 84 4.43 -23.98 0.31
N ASP A 85 3.90 -23.00 1.04
CA ASP A 85 2.57 -22.43 0.80
C ASP A 85 2.63 -21.18 -0.10
N LEU A 86 3.83 -20.70 -0.45
CA LEU A 86 4.01 -19.46 -1.23
C LEU A 86 3.33 -19.53 -2.60
N GLU A 87 3.45 -20.65 -3.31
CA GLU A 87 2.84 -20.80 -4.64
C GLU A 87 1.31 -20.74 -4.56
N LYS A 88 0.72 -21.33 -3.51
CA LYS A 88 -0.72 -21.26 -3.24
C LYS A 88 -1.16 -19.81 -3.02
N TRP A 89 -0.41 -19.04 -2.23
CA TRP A 89 -0.72 -17.63 -1.99
C TRP A 89 -0.55 -16.77 -3.25
N GLN A 90 0.50 -16.99 -4.03
CA GLN A 90 0.72 -16.30 -5.30
C GLN A 90 -0.45 -16.52 -6.27
N ASN A 91 -0.85 -17.78 -6.48
CA ASN A 91 -1.95 -18.13 -7.39
C ASN A 91 -3.30 -17.55 -6.95
N ASN A 92 -3.53 -17.39 -5.64
CA ASN A 92 -4.77 -16.83 -5.11
C ASN A 92 -4.81 -15.30 -5.14
N LEU A 93 -3.67 -14.64 -5.00
CA LEU A 93 -3.58 -13.18 -4.83
C LEU A 93 -3.25 -12.44 -6.12
N LEU A 94 -2.37 -13.02 -6.95
CA LEU A 94 -1.85 -12.38 -8.14
C LEU A 94 -2.69 -12.74 -9.36
N PRO A 95 -2.95 -11.79 -10.26
CA PRO A 95 -3.75 -12.04 -11.47
C PRO A 95 -3.02 -12.89 -12.51
N SER A 96 -1.68 -12.94 -12.46
CA SER A 96 -0.87 -13.77 -13.36
C SER A 96 0.48 -14.11 -12.71
N ARG A 97 1.16 -15.13 -13.24
CA ARG A 97 2.48 -15.57 -12.74
C ARG A 97 3.60 -14.55 -12.96
N GLN A 98 3.40 -13.61 -13.89
CA GLN A 98 4.38 -12.57 -14.27
C GLN A 98 4.05 -11.20 -13.67
N PHE A 99 2.99 -11.08 -12.88
CA PHE A 99 2.51 -9.80 -12.36
C PHE A 99 2.32 -9.86 -10.85
N GLY A 100 2.93 -8.93 -10.12
CA GLY A 100 2.96 -8.89 -8.67
C GLY A 100 4.20 -8.18 -8.16
#